data_AF-A0A534T8H3-F1
#
_entry.id   AF-A0A534T8H3-F1
#
_cell.length_a   1.000
_cell.length_b   1.000
_cell.length_c   1.000
_cell.angle_alpha   90.00
_cell.angle_beta   90.00
_cell.angle_gamma   90.00
#
_symmetry.space_group_name_H-M   'P 1'
#
loop_
_entity.id
_entity.type
_entity.pdbx_description
1 polymer ?
#
loop_
_entity_poly.entity_id
_entity_poly.type
_entity_poly.pdbx_seq_one_letter_code
_entity_poly.pdbx_strand_id
1 'polypeptide(L)'
;MSRSVPYRILLFAAVTLAAVVFLLPTFVRPAPTWWPWQQPVRLGLDLQGGTHLLYGVDIDQAVDTTLDRQMQDLERELRDAQIGASTLERDGRNIHLRLANVDKRSQVLDLLKDRF
;
A
#
# COMPACT_ATOMS: atom_id res chain seq x y z
N MET A 1 15.94 -67.52 -5.22
CA MET A 1 15.98 -66.04 -5.22
C MET A 1 14.94 -65.53 -6.22
N SER A 2 14.00 -64.71 -5.75
CA SER A 2 12.77 -64.33 -6.47
C SER A 2 13.04 -63.66 -7.82
N ARG A 3 12.56 -64.26 -8.92
CA ARG A 3 12.67 -63.74 -10.30
C ARG A 3 11.89 -62.42 -10.54
N SER A 4 11.20 -61.89 -9.54
CA SER A 4 10.43 -60.63 -9.64
C SER A 4 11.20 -59.37 -9.24
N VAL A 5 12.39 -59.50 -8.63
CA VAL A 5 13.23 -58.37 -8.24
C VAL A 5 13.76 -57.54 -9.43
N PRO A 6 14.29 -58.12 -10.53
CA PRO A 6 14.85 -57.33 -11.62
C PRO A 6 13.78 -56.51 -12.36
N TYR A 7 12.55 -57.05 -12.51
CA TYR A 7 11.43 -56.30 -13.11
C TYR A 7 11.00 -55.12 -12.26
N ARG A 8 11.02 -55.26 -10.93
CA ARG A 8 10.75 -54.15 -10.01
C ARG A 8 11.80 -53.07 -10.14
N ILE A 9 13.09 -53.45 -10.16
CA ILE A 9 14.20 -52.50 -10.34
C ILE A 9 14.08 -51.78 -11.68
N LEU A 10 13.78 -52.50 -12.76
CA LEU A 10 13.60 -51.93 -14.08
C LEU A 10 12.41 -50.95 -14.12
N LEU A 11 11.29 -51.29 -13.47
CA LEU A 11 10.13 -50.41 -13.36
C LEU A 11 10.46 -49.15 -12.56
N PHE A 12 11.13 -49.27 -11.41
CA PHE A 12 11.57 -48.11 -10.63
C PHE A 12 12.52 -47.21 -11.43
N ALA A 13 13.53 -47.79 -12.09
CA ALA A 13 14.47 -47.05 -12.93
C ALA A 13 13.77 -46.31 -14.08
N ALA A 14 12.81 -46.97 -14.75
CA ALA A 14 12.03 -46.36 -15.83
C ALA A 14 11.18 -45.18 -15.34
N VAL A 15 10.52 -45.30 -14.18
CA VAL A 15 9.71 -44.23 -13.59
C VAL A 15 10.59 -43.05 -13.16
N THR A 16 11.73 -43.32 -12.53
CA THR A 16 12.68 -42.26 -12.15
C THR A 16 13.24 -41.54 -13.38
N LEU A 17 13.60 -42.28 -14.43
CA LEU A 17 14.08 -41.68 -15.68
C LEU A 17 13.01 -40.79 -16.30
N ALA A 18 11.75 -41.26 -16.35
CA ALA A 18 10.64 -40.47 -16.83
C ALA A 18 10.47 -39.19 -16.00
N ALA A 19 10.48 -39.26 -14.67
CA ALA A 19 10.35 -38.07 -13.81
C ALA A 19 11.43 -37.02 -14.09
N VAL A 20 12.69 -37.43 -14.28
CA VAL A 20 13.80 -36.53 -14.62
C VAL A 20 13.56 -35.86 -15.97
N VAL A 21 13.19 -36.63 -16.99
CA VAL A 21 12.83 -36.15 -18.33
C VAL A 21 11.72 -35.09 -18.23
N PHE A 22 10.64 -35.35 -17.49
CA PHE A 22 9.54 -34.39 -17.35
C PHE A 22 9.90 -33.11 -16.58
N LEU A 23 10.81 -33.17 -15.60
CA LEU A 23 11.19 -32.01 -14.79
C LEU A 23 12.31 -31.16 -15.40
N LEU A 24 13.14 -31.74 -16.28
CA LEU A 24 14.27 -31.07 -16.95
C LEU A 24 13.92 -29.69 -17.57
N PRO A 25 12.79 -29.53 -18.30
CA PRO A 25 12.38 -28.25 -18.90
C PRO A 25 12.07 -27.15 -17.88
N THR A 26 11.88 -27.51 -16.60
CA THR A 26 11.62 -26.53 -15.52
C THR A 26 12.89 -25.74 -15.21
N PHE A 27 14.07 -26.36 -15.28
CA PHE A 27 15.36 -25.79 -14.91
C PHE A 27 16.16 -25.29 -16.12
N VAL A 28 16.04 -25.93 -17.28
CA VAL A 28 16.74 -25.54 -18.51
C VAL A 28 15.77 -24.82 -19.43
N ARG A 29 15.81 -23.48 -19.42
CA ARG A 29 15.02 -22.63 -20.32
C ARG A 29 15.95 -21.98 -21.37
N PRO A 30 15.61 -22.00 -22.67
CA PRO A 30 14.49 -22.69 -23.32
C PRO A 30 14.77 -24.19 -23.54
N ALA A 31 13.74 -25.02 -23.43
CA ALA A 31 13.84 -26.43 -23.81
C ALA A 31 14.00 -26.57 -25.34
N PRO A 32 14.71 -27.59 -25.84
CA PRO A 32 14.86 -27.83 -27.27
C PRO A 32 13.50 -28.01 -27.97
N THR A 33 13.35 -27.49 -29.19
CA THR A 33 12.08 -27.49 -29.94
C THR A 33 11.50 -28.90 -30.22
N TRP A 34 12.36 -29.92 -30.25
CA TRP A 34 11.96 -31.33 -30.44
C TRP A 34 11.40 -32.00 -29.17
N TRP A 35 11.41 -31.30 -28.03
CA TRP A 35 10.92 -31.85 -26.77
C TRP A 35 9.39 -31.77 -26.70
N PRO A 36 8.69 -32.88 -26.41
CA PRO A 36 7.21 -32.90 -26.40
C PRO A 36 6.57 -32.08 -25.26
N TRP A 37 7.29 -31.83 -24.16
CA TRP A 37 6.78 -31.11 -22.99
C TRP A 37 7.56 -29.82 -22.72
N GLN A 38 7.22 -28.76 -23.44
CA GLN A 38 7.92 -27.46 -23.35
C GLN A 38 7.38 -26.54 -22.24
N GLN A 39 6.29 -26.91 -21.58
CA GLN A 39 5.67 -26.09 -20.56
C GLN A 39 6.33 -26.37 -19.19
N PRO A 40 7.05 -25.40 -18.60
CA PRO A 40 7.57 -25.55 -17.25
C PRO A 40 6.41 -25.58 -16.23
N VAL A 41 6.69 -26.08 -15.03
CA VAL A 41 5.74 -26.00 -13.91
C VAL A 41 5.31 -24.54 -13.71
N ARG A 42 4.00 -24.30 -13.73
CA ARG A 42 3.43 -22.97 -13.46
C ARG A 42 3.64 -22.67 -11.99
N LEU A 43 4.52 -21.72 -11.70
CA LEU A 43 4.71 -21.20 -10.34
C LEU A 43 3.42 -20.49 -9.92
N GLY A 44 2.93 -20.77 -8.71
CA GLY A 44 1.79 -20.04 -8.14
C GLY A 44 2.16 -18.59 -7.81
N LEU A 45 1.15 -17.74 -7.57
CA LEU A 45 1.31 -16.31 -7.29
C LEU A 45 2.31 -16.02 -6.16
N ASP A 46 2.35 -16.87 -5.14
CA ASP A 46 3.28 -16.79 -4.00
C ASP A 46 4.76 -16.93 -4.42
N LEU A 47 5.03 -17.81 -5.39
CA LEU A 47 6.37 -18.02 -5.95
C LEU A 47 6.70 -17.10 -7.14
N GLN A 48 5.73 -16.29 -7.59
CA GLN A 48 5.90 -15.33 -8.69
C GLN A 48 6.32 -13.94 -8.21
N GLY A 49 6.37 -13.69 -6.89
CA GLY A 49 7.04 -12.53 -6.30
C GLY A 49 6.51 -11.18 -6.79
N GLY A 50 5.19 -10.93 -6.66
CA GLY A 50 4.57 -9.69 -7.11
C GLY A 50 3.46 -9.21 -6.17
N THR A 51 3.81 -8.67 -5.00
CA THR A 51 2.85 -7.91 -4.18
C THR A 51 2.56 -6.57 -4.85
N HIS A 52 1.46 -6.49 -5.59
CA HIS A 52 0.90 -5.23 -6.08
C HIS A 52 0.15 -4.54 -4.93
N LEU A 53 0.89 -3.81 -4.10
CA LEU A 53 0.30 -3.00 -3.03
C LEU A 53 -0.22 -1.70 -3.63
N LEU A 54 -1.54 -1.62 -3.85
CA LEU A 54 -2.22 -0.36 -4.12
C LEU A 54 -2.28 0.43 -2.81
N TYR A 55 -1.27 1.26 -2.55
CA TYR A 55 -1.35 2.28 -1.52
C TYR A 55 -2.19 3.45 -2.06
N GLY A 56 -3.50 3.39 -1.85
CA GLY A 56 -4.39 4.53 -2.06
C GLY A 56 -4.35 5.42 -0.82
N VAL A 57 -3.63 6.53 -0.88
CA VAL A 57 -3.85 7.62 0.09
C VAL A 57 -5.13 8.32 -0.33
N ASP A 58 -6.13 8.33 0.54
CA ASP A 58 -7.34 9.13 0.35
C ASP A 58 -6.95 10.61 0.56
N ILE A 59 -6.75 11.31 -0.57
CA ILE A 59 -6.29 12.70 -0.59
C ILE A 59 -7.34 13.62 0.04
N ASP A 60 -8.62 13.32 -0.12
CA ASP A 60 -9.69 14.14 0.42
C ASP A 60 -9.70 14.06 1.95
N GLN A 61 -9.52 12.85 2.51
CA GLN A 61 -9.37 12.67 3.96
C GLN A 61 -8.11 13.37 4.52
N ALA A 62 -7.02 13.40 3.75
CA ALA A 62 -5.79 14.08 4.15
C ALA A 62 -5.96 15.61 4.20
N VAL A 63 -6.71 16.18 3.25
CA VAL A 63 -7.05 17.62 3.25
C VAL A 63 -7.93 17.95 4.44
N ASP A 64 -8.96 17.16 4.71
CA ASP A 64 -9.85 17.39 5.85
C ASP A 64 -9.11 17.34 7.19
N THR A 65 -8.22 16.36 7.36
CA THR A 65 -7.39 16.24 8.56
C THR A 65 -6.44 17.43 8.73
N THR A 66 -5.94 17.98 7.63
CA THR A 66 -5.04 19.14 7.66
C THR A 66 -5.80 20.42 8.04
N LEU A 67 -7.00 20.61 7.51
CA LEU A 67 -7.86 21.75 7.86
C LEU A 67 -8.27 21.72 9.33
N ASP A 68 -8.61 20.55 9.88
CA ASP A 68 -8.97 20.42 11.29
C ASP A 68 -7.79 20.76 12.22
N ARG A 69 -6.58 20.36 11.83
CA ARG A 69 -5.35 20.73 12.57
C ARG A 69 -5.12 22.24 12.54
N GLN A 70 -5.25 22.88 11.37
CA GLN A 70 -5.11 24.32 11.23
C GLN A 70 -6.14 25.09 12.08
N MET A 71 -7.38 24.60 12.17
CA MET A 71 -8.40 25.19 13.05
C MET A 71 -8.01 25.10 14.53
N GLN A 72 -7.53 23.94 14.98
CA GLN A 72 -7.10 23.76 16.37
C GLN A 72 -5.92 24.67 16.73
N ASP A 73 -4.97 24.82 15.82
CA ASP A 73 -3.81 25.70 16.03
C ASP A 73 -4.24 27.18 16.06
N LEU A 74 -5.15 27.60 15.18
CA LEU A 74 -5.73 28.95 15.21
C LEU A 74 -6.47 29.21 16.54
N GLU A 75 -7.24 28.25 17.03
CA GLU A 75 -7.95 28.37 18.33
C GLU A 75 -6.98 28.48 19.51
N ARG A 76 -5.86 27.74 19.49
CA ARG A 76 -4.80 27.86 20.50
C ARG A 76 -4.17 29.25 20.47
N GLU A 77 -3.83 29.74 19.30
CA GLU A 77 -3.17 31.04 19.17
C GLU A 77 -4.06 32.21 19.58
N LEU A 78 -5.36 32.15 19.25
CA LEU A 78 -6.33 33.14 19.71
C LEU A 78 -6.47 33.13 21.24
N ARG A 79 -6.44 31.93 21.86
CA ARG A 79 -6.40 31.79 23.33
C ARG A 79 -5.13 32.38 23.92
N ASP A 80 -3.96 32.07 23.35
CA ASP A 80 -2.66 32.57 23.82
C ASP A 80 -2.57 34.10 23.73
N ALA A 81 -3.13 34.69 22.68
CA ALA A 81 -3.23 36.14 22.50
C ALA A 81 -4.31 36.80 23.39
N GLN A 82 -4.98 36.04 24.27
CA GLN A 82 -6.13 36.45 25.08
C GLN A 82 -7.25 37.12 24.25
N ILE A 83 -7.39 36.73 22.98
CA ILE A 83 -8.44 37.19 22.09
C ILE A 83 -9.60 36.21 22.22
N GLY A 84 -10.67 36.61 22.91
CA GLY A 84 -11.89 35.83 22.99
C GLY A 84 -12.52 35.67 21.61
N ALA A 85 -12.30 34.53 20.96
CA ALA A 85 -13.12 34.09 19.84
C ALA A 85 -14.46 33.58 20.40
N SER A 86 -15.56 34.06 19.83
CA SER A 86 -16.91 33.66 20.23
C SER A 86 -17.30 32.31 19.62
N THR A 87 -16.86 32.03 18.39
CA THR A 87 -17.10 30.77 17.69
C THR A 87 -16.09 30.60 16.56
N LEU A 88 -15.49 29.41 16.43
CA LEU A 88 -14.72 28.97 15.27
C LEU A 88 -15.48 27.80 14.64
N GLU A 89 -16.07 28.02 13.47
CA GLU A 89 -16.91 27.02 12.80
C GLU A 89 -16.37 26.73 11.41
N ARG A 90 -16.42 25.46 11.01
CA ARG A 90 -15.98 25.00 9.70
C ARG A 90 -17.18 24.86 8.77
N ASP A 91 -17.09 25.46 7.60
CA ASP A 91 -18.02 25.20 6.49
C ASP A 91 -17.23 24.70 5.28
N GLY A 92 -17.15 23.37 5.14
CA GLY A 92 -16.41 22.71 4.07
C GLY A 92 -14.90 23.02 4.11
N ARG A 93 -14.44 23.92 3.23
CA ARG A 93 -13.03 24.38 3.16
C ARG A 93 -12.82 25.78 3.72
N ASN A 94 -13.88 26.42 4.21
CA ASN A 94 -13.83 27.75 4.79
C ASN A 94 -13.89 27.66 6.31
N ILE A 95 -13.12 28.50 6.97
CA ILE A 95 -13.11 28.64 8.42
C ILE A 95 -13.77 29.97 8.76
N HIS A 96 -14.91 29.92 9.44
CA HIS A 96 -15.64 31.09 9.91
C HIS A 96 -15.24 31.41 11.35
N LEU A 97 -14.59 32.55 11.53
CA LEU A 97 -14.20 33.08 12.83
C LEU A 97 -15.16 34.21 13.23
N ARG A 98 -15.85 34.03 14.37
CA ARG A 98 -16.67 35.06 14.98
C ARG A 98 -15.96 35.61 16.22
N LEU A 99 -15.57 36.87 16.20
CA LEU A 99 -14.92 37.52 17.34
C LEU A 99 -15.97 37.93 18.40
N ALA A 100 -15.64 37.78 19.68
CA ALA A 100 -16.49 38.27 20.77
C ALA A 100 -16.39 39.80 20.95
N ASN A 101 -15.27 40.39 20.54
CA ASN A 101 -15.04 41.83 20.62
C ASN A 101 -14.53 42.37 19.27
N VAL A 102 -15.21 43.39 18.74
CA VAL A 102 -14.91 44.04 17.46
C VAL A 102 -13.56 44.77 17.51
N ASP A 103 -13.15 45.26 18.68
CA ASP A 103 -11.93 46.04 18.87
C ASP A 103 -10.65 45.23 18.64
N LYS A 104 -10.73 43.89 18.75
CA LYS A 104 -9.59 42.99 18.55
C LYS A 104 -9.40 42.54 17.10
N ARG A 105 -10.22 43.05 16.17
CA ARG A 105 -10.16 42.68 14.74
C ARG A 105 -8.80 42.98 14.10
N SER A 106 -8.19 44.12 14.41
CA SER A 106 -6.86 44.48 13.90
C SER A 106 -5.79 43.49 14.36
N GLN A 107 -5.81 43.17 15.66
CA GLN A 107 -4.87 42.22 16.27
C GLN A 107 -4.99 40.82 15.68
N VAL A 108 -6.20 40.36 15.35
CA VAL A 108 -6.41 39.07 14.67
C VAL A 108 -5.90 39.11 13.23
N LEU A 109 -6.12 40.20 12.50
CA LEU A 109 -5.63 40.34 11.13
C LEU A 109 -4.09 40.34 11.08
N ASP A 110 -3.43 40.91 12.07
CA ASP A 110 -1.97 40.91 12.16
C ASP A 110 -1.45 39.50 12.49
N LEU A 111 -2.08 38.77 13.43
CA LEU A 111 -1.73 37.39 13.74
C LEU A 111 -1.90 36.45 12.54
N LEU A 112 -2.99 36.61 11.78
CA LEU A 112 -3.22 35.80 10.58
C LEU A 112 -2.14 36.04 9.53
N LYS A 113 -1.72 37.29 9.31
CA LYS A 113 -0.69 37.63 8.32
C LYS A 113 0.71 37.16 8.69
N ASP A 114 1.02 37.08 9.99
CA ASP A 114 2.34 36.67 10.46
C ASP A 114 2.57 35.15 10.30
N ARG A 115 1.48 34.37 10.20
CA ARG A 115 1.54 32.91 10.37
C ARG A 115 0.90 32.07 9.27
N PHE A 116 0.00 32.64 8.47
CA PHE A 116 -0.67 32.00 7.34
C PHE A 116 -0.48 32.81 6.06
#